data_AF-A0A957VXD5-F1
#
_entry.id   AF-A0A957VXD5-F1
#
_cell.length_a   1.000
_cell.length_b   1.000
_cell.length_c   1.000
_cell.angle_alpha   90.00
_cell.angle_beta   90.00
_cell.angle_gamma   90.00
#
_symmetry.space_group_name_H-M   'P 1'
#
loop_
_entity.id
_entity.type
_entity.pdbx_description
1 polymer ?
#
loop_
_entity_poly.entity_id
_entity_poly.type
_entity_poly.pdbx_seq_one_letter_code
_entity_poly.pdbx_strand_id
1 'polypeptide(L)'
;MTKTNTINKIPFIVVIVYLALVILSIIPIFTGDGPLSGIFAIVLTAPWSALLGNLLPSSMFDNTAGGLLLIIIGAVINAALLYVIVRWLVRQFVA
;
A
#
# COMPACT_ATOMS: atom_id res chain seq x y z
N MET A 1 -4.85 -17.95 28.99
CA MET A 1 -3.96 -18.29 27.86
C MET A 1 -4.33 -17.49 26.59
N THR A 2 -4.54 -16.18 26.69
CA THR A 2 -5.25 -15.40 25.65
C THR A 2 -4.59 -14.10 25.20
N LYS A 3 -3.74 -13.47 26.03
CA LYS A 3 -3.14 -12.14 25.71
C LYS A 3 -2.04 -12.20 24.65
N THR A 4 -1.17 -13.21 24.70
CA THR A 4 -0.02 -13.38 23.79
C THR A 4 -0.44 -13.71 22.35
N ASN A 5 -1.52 -14.47 22.17
CA ASN A 5 -2.03 -14.82 20.84
C ASN A 5 -2.59 -13.61 20.07
N THR A 6 -3.19 -12.64 20.75
CA THR A 6 -3.75 -11.44 20.09
C THR A 6 -2.65 -10.50 19.65
N ILE A 7 -1.61 -10.33 20.47
CA ILE A 7 -0.48 -9.44 20.19
C ILE A 7 0.32 -9.92 18.97
N ASN A 8 0.51 -11.24 18.83
CA ASN A 8 1.16 -11.83 17.66
C ASN A 8 0.39 -11.63 16.35
N LYS A 9 -0.93 -11.33 16.41
CA LYS A 9 -1.78 -11.08 15.23
C LYS A 9 -1.80 -9.61 14.82
N ILE A 10 -1.32 -8.68 15.64
CA ILE A 10 -1.34 -7.23 15.36
C ILE A 10 -0.69 -6.89 14.01
N PRO A 11 0.52 -7.38 13.66
CA PRO A 11 1.12 -7.04 12.37
C PRO A 11 0.23 -7.43 11.18
N PHE A 12 -0.45 -8.57 11.29
CA PHE A 12 -1.33 -9.07 10.24
C PHE A 12 -2.62 -8.25 10.13
N ILE A 13 -3.22 -7.87 11.27
CA ILE A 13 -4.43 -7.04 11.29
C ILE A 13 -4.15 -5.67 10.67
N VAL A 14 -3.01 -5.04 11.00
CA VAL A 14 -2.67 -3.72 10.45
C VAL A 14 -2.44 -3.81 8.93
N VAL A 15 -1.81 -4.88 8.43
CA VAL A 15 -1.68 -5.12 6.98
C VAL A 15 -3.04 -5.25 6.31
N ILE A 16 -3.98 -6.01 6.89
CA ILE A 16 -5.32 -6.18 6.32
C ILE A 16 -6.06 -4.83 6.26
N VAL A 17 -6.04 -4.06 7.36
CA VAL A 17 -6.68 -2.74 7.40
C VAL A 17 -6.06 -1.81 6.37
N TYR A 18 -4.73 -1.81 6.25
CA TYR A 18 -4.02 -1.05 5.24
C TYR A 18 -4.45 -1.42 3.82
N LEU A 19 -4.48 -2.72 3.47
CA LEU A 19 -4.90 -3.17 2.14
C LEU A 19 -6.36 -2.83 1.84
N ALA A 20 -7.25 -2.91 2.84
CA ALA A 20 -8.65 -2.49 2.68
C ALA A 20 -8.76 -1.00 2.37
N LEU A 21 -7.97 -0.14 3.05
CA LEU A 21 -7.92 1.28 2.76
C LEU A 21 -7.34 1.57 1.37
N VAL A 22 -6.34 0.82 0.93
CA VAL A 22 -5.81 0.91 -0.45
C VAL A 22 -6.92 0.59 -1.46
N ILE A 23 -7.67 -0.50 -1.28
CA ILE A 23 -8.77 -0.86 -2.19
C ILE A 23 -9.84 0.24 -2.21
N LEU A 24 -10.22 0.77 -1.03
CA LEU A 24 -11.19 1.87 -0.94
C LEU A 24 -10.69 3.13 -1.66
N SER A 25 -9.40 3.42 -1.58
CA SER A 25 -8.79 4.59 -2.24
C SER A 25 -8.69 4.48 -3.77
N ILE A 26 -8.89 3.27 -4.32
CA ILE A 26 -8.98 3.05 -5.78
C ILE A 26 -10.38 3.40 -6.31
N ILE A 27 -11.43 3.32 -5.48
CA ILE A 27 -12.81 3.60 -5.92
C ILE A 27 -12.95 4.97 -6.63
N PRO A 28 -12.40 6.08 -6.09
CA PRO A 28 -12.46 7.38 -6.76
C PRO A 28 -11.82 7.42 -8.15
N ILE A 29 -10.89 6.52 -8.48
CA ILE A 29 -10.28 6.41 -9.82
C ILE A 29 -11.32 6.01 -10.87
N PHE A 30 -12.30 5.21 -10.48
CA PHE A 30 -13.35 4.70 -11.39
C PHE A 30 -14.65 5.48 -11.30
N THR A 31 -14.86 6.26 -10.23
CA THR A 31 -16.12 6.98 -10.00
C THR A 31 -16.00 8.50 -10.06
N GLY A 32 -14.79 9.04 -10.18
CA GLY A 32 -14.53 10.48 -10.16
C GLY A 32 -13.92 10.99 -11.46
N ASP A 33 -14.67 11.81 -12.20
CA ASP A 33 -14.20 12.54 -13.38
C ASP A 33 -13.28 13.73 -13.04
N GLY A 34 -12.93 13.91 -11.76
CA GLY A 34 -12.24 15.08 -11.22
C GLY A 34 -10.75 14.85 -10.92
N PRO A 35 -9.92 15.92 -10.90
CA PRO A 35 -8.48 15.86 -10.60
C PRO A 35 -8.09 15.15 -9.30
N LEU A 36 -9.05 15.03 -8.37
CA LEU A 36 -8.91 14.32 -7.10
C LEU A 36 -8.58 12.83 -7.27
N SER A 37 -9.08 12.16 -8.30
CA SER A 37 -8.77 10.75 -8.56
C SER A 37 -7.28 10.53 -8.87
N GLY A 38 -6.67 11.46 -9.61
CA GLY A 38 -5.23 11.47 -9.89
C GLY A 38 -4.37 11.72 -8.65
N ILE A 39 -4.84 12.56 -7.71
CA ILE A 39 -4.11 12.84 -6.46
C ILE A 39 -4.04 11.60 -5.57
N PHE A 40 -5.11 10.81 -5.47
CA PHE A 40 -5.09 9.55 -4.72
C PHE A 40 -4.09 8.55 -5.28
N ALA A 41 -4.03 8.40 -6.60
CA ALA A 41 -3.04 7.57 -7.26
C ALA A 41 -1.61 8.01 -6.91
N ILE A 42 -1.32 9.32 -6.99
CA ILE A 42 -0.01 9.87 -6.67
C ILE A 42 0.34 9.67 -5.19
N VAL A 43 -0.56 9.96 -4.24
CA VAL A 43 -0.25 9.84 -2.80
C VAL A 43 0.04 8.39 -2.39
N LEU A 44 -0.64 7.40 -3.00
CA LEU A 44 -0.42 5.99 -2.72
C LEU A 44 0.90 5.45 -3.28
N THR A 45 1.37 6.00 -4.41
CA THR A 45 2.53 5.47 -5.16
C THR A 45 3.74 6.38 -5.18
N ALA A 46 3.63 7.63 -4.74
CA ALA A 46 4.68 8.66 -4.84
C ALA A 46 6.08 8.21 -4.38
N PRO A 47 6.26 7.48 -3.27
CA PRO A 47 7.62 7.06 -2.89
C PRO A 47 8.22 6.02 -3.85
N TRP A 48 7.38 5.28 -4.58
CA TRP A 48 7.80 4.20 -5.48
C TRP A 48 7.81 4.60 -6.95
N SER A 49 7.05 5.61 -7.35
CA SER A 49 6.93 6.02 -8.75
C SER A 49 8.27 6.46 -9.36
N ALA A 50 9.13 7.14 -8.60
CA ALA A 50 10.48 7.49 -9.04
C ALA A 50 11.41 6.28 -9.17
N LEU A 51 11.32 5.31 -8.24
CA LEU A 51 12.09 4.08 -8.30
C LEU A 51 11.63 3.21 -9.48
N LEU A 52 10.32 3.04 -9.63
CA LEU A 52 9.69 2.21 -10.66
C LEU A 52 9.80 2.86 -12.04
N GLY A 53 9.80 4.19 -12.14
CA GLY A 53 10.03 4.92 -13.39
C GLY A 53 11.41 4.67 -14.01
N ASN A 54 12.40 4.29 -13.20
CA ASN A 54 13.73 3.89 -13.68
C ASN A 54 13.83 2.39 -14.03
N LEU A 55 12.89 1.57 -13.54
CA LEU A 55 12.92 0.10 -13.67
C LEU A 55 11.92 -0.42 -14.70
N LEU A 56 10.85 0.33 -14.96
CA LEU A 56 9.75 -0.07 -15.83
C LEU A 56 9.76 0.74 -17.14
N PRO A 57 9.34 0.14 -18.26
CA PRO A 57 9.21 0.85 -19.53
C PRO A 57 8.25 2.04 -19.40
N SER A 58 8.59 3.17 -20.03
CA SER A 58 7.74 4.38 -20.03
C SER A 58 6.33 4.12 -20.56
N SER A 59 6.17 3.15 -21.46
CA SER A 59 4.87 2.70 -21.98
C SER A 59 3.92 2.12 -20.92
N MET A 60 4.43 1.75 -19.74
CA MET A 60 3.60 1.37 -18.58
C MET A 60 3.06 2.57 -17.79
N PHE A 61 3.42 3.80 -18.12
CA PHE A 61 2.93 4.99 -17.42
C PHE A 61 1.90 5.77 -18.24
N ASP A 62 1.78 5.45 -19.54
CA ASP A 62 0.96 6.19 -20.50
C ASP A 62 -0.53 5.80 -20.48
N ASN A 63 -0.91 4.78 -19.70
CA ASN A 63 -2.30 4.33 -19.62
C ASN A 63 -2.75 3.97 -18.19
N THR A 64 -4.07 3.96 -17.98
CA THR A 64 -4.70 3.69 -16.68
C THR A 64 -4.32 2.32 -16.11
N ALA A 65 -4.17 1.30 -16.95
CA ALA A 65 -3.78 -0.04 -16.52
C ALA A 65 -2.38 -0.06 -15.91
N GLY A 66 -1.46 0.69 -16.51
CA GLY A 66 -0.13 0.93 -16.01
C GLY A 66 -0.08 1.69 -14.68
N GLY A 67 -0.91 2.73 -14.55
CA GLY A 67 -1.12 3.43 -13.28
C GLY A 67 -1.62 2.51 -12.16
N LEU A 68 -2.57 1.60 -12.46
CA LEU A 68 -3.07 0.62 -11.49
C LEU A 68 -2.02 -0.40 -11.08
N LEU A 69 -1.16 -0.85 -12.00
CA LEU A 69 -0.05 -1.76 -11.67
C LEU A 69 0.93 -1.11 -10.69
N LEU A 70 1.25 0.17 -10.87
CA LEU A 70 2.10 0.91 -9.94
C LEU A 70 1.47 1.05 -8.55
N ILE A 71 0.15 1.27 -8.50
CA ILE A 71 -0.63 1.29 -7.24
C ILE A 71 -0.52 -0.06 -6.53
N ILE A 72 -0.71 -1.16 -7.26
CA ILE A 72 -0.63 -2.51 -6.70
C ILE A 72 0.79 -2.77 -6.17
N ILE A 73 1.83 -2.47 -6.96
CA ILE A 73 3.23 -2.70 -6.56
C ILE A 73 3.57 -1.86 -5.32
N GLY A 74 3.25 -0.56 -5.33
CA GLY A 74 3.52 0.33 -4.20
C GLY A 74 2.78 -0.10 -2.94
N ALA A 75 1.53 -0.53 -3.07
CA ALA A 75 0.73 -1.06 -1.96
C ALA A 75 1.33 -2.34 -1.37
N VAL A 76 1.81 -3.26 -2.21
CA VAL A 76 2.47 -4.49 -1.75
C VAL A 76 3.76 -4.18 -0.99
N ILE A 77 4.58 -3.25 -1.49
CA ILE A 77 5.82 -2.85 -0.81
C ILE A 77 5.50 -2.19 0.55
N ASN A 78 4.53 -1.27 0.58
CA ASN A 78 4.10 -0.62 1.82
C ASN A 78 3.55 -1.62 2.83
N ALA A 79 2.73 -2.59 2.39
CA ALA A 79 2.20 -3.65 3.24
C ALA A 79 3.32 -4.52 3.83
N ALA A 80 4.33 -4.86 3.03
CA ALA A 80 5.49 -5.63 3.49
C ALA A 80 6.31 -4.85 4.53
N LEU A 81 6.61 -3.58 4.27
CA LEU A 81 7.31 -2.71 5.21
C LEU A 81 6.55 -2.56 6.53
N LEU A 82 5.24 -2.30 6.43
CA LEU A 82 4.36 -2.15 7.58
C LEU A 82 4.31 -3.44 8.40
N TYR A 83 4.21 -4.61 7.77
CA TYR A 83 4.27 -5.90 8.46
C TYR A 83 5.59 -6.05 9.24
N VAL A 84 6.72 -5.80 8.58
CA VAL A 84 8.05 -5.96 9.18
C VAL A 84 8.26 -5.00 10.34
N ILE A 85 7.91 -3.72 10.17
CA ILE A 85 8.05 -2.69 11.20
C ILE A 85 7.15 -3.02 12.39
N VAL A 86 5.87 -3.32 12.18
CA VAL A 86 4.95 -3.64 13.28
C VAL A 86 5.38 -4.93 13.98
N ARG A 87 5.82 -5.95 13.24
CA ARG A 87 6.35 -7.18 13.83
C ARG A 87 7.60 -6.92 14.66
N TRP A 88 8.49 -6.06 14.19
CA TRP A 88 9.69 -5.67 14.94
C TRP A 88 9.32 -4.88 16.21
N LEU A 89 8.46 -3.87 16.12
CA LEU A 89 7.99 -3.09 17.27
C LEU A 89 7.33 -4.00 18.32
N VAL A 90 6.42 -4.88 17.90
CA VAL A 90 5.79 -5.84 18.82
C VAL A 90 6.83 -6.70 19.53
N ARG A 91 7.89 -7.14 18.83
CA ARG A 91 8.99 -7.88 19.47
C ARG A 91 9.78 -7.02 20.46
N GLN A 92 10.06 -5.75 20.17
CA GLN A 92 10.84 -4.90 21.06
C GLN A 92 10.09 -4.49 22.33
N PHE A 93 8.78 -4.33 22.26
CA PHE A 93 7.98 -3.79 23.37
C PHE A 93 7.18 -4.86 24.14
N VAL A 94 7.08 -6.09 23.63
CA VAL A 94 6.27 -7.16 24.23
C VAL A 94 7.08 -8.43 24.55
N ALA A 95 8.29 -8.59 24.00
CA ALA A 95 9.22 -9.63 24.46
C ALA A 95 9.90 -9.19 25.77
#